data_AF-A0AAW8FB32-F1
#
_entry.id   AF-A0AAW8FB32-F1
#
_cell.length_a   1.000
_cell.length_b   1.000
_cell.length_c   1.000
_cell.angle_alpha   90.00
_cell.angle_beta   90.00
_cell.angle_gamma   90.00
#
_symmetry.space_group_name_H-M   'P 1'
#
loop_
_entity.id
_entity.type
_entity.pdbx_description
1 polymer ?
#
loop_
_entity_poly.entity_id
_entity_poly.type
_entity_poly.pdbx_seq_one_letter_code
_entity_poly.pdbx_strand_id
1 'polypeptide(L)'
;MSLVLEPRTDDRRWTAVLSSAPAFVLASGWRVDADGTARASLRCAGTRGGTAQVTARAKAPDMAGAARVAFTLHVDVLPYPTQG
;
A
#
# COMPACT_ATOMS: atom_id res chain seq x y z
N MET A 1 -5.50 0.02 -10.01
CA MET A 1 -5.13 -1.25 -9.36
C MET A 1 -5.62 -1.23 -7.92
N SER A 2 -5.92 -2.38 -7.32
CA SER A 2 -6.23 -2.51 -5.90
C SER A 2 -5.23 -3.44 -5.20
N LEU A 3 -4.78 -3.05 -4.01
CA LEU A 3 -4.05 -3.90 -3.08
C LEU A 3 -5.05 -4.44 -2.05
N VAL A 4 -5.20 -5.75 -2.00
CA VAL A 4 -6.03 -6.45 -1.01
C VAL A 4 -5.11 -7.22 -0.08
N LEU A 5 -5.23 -6.95 1.21
CA LEU A 5 -4.46 -7.60 2.26
C LEU A 5 -5.40 -8.52 3.02
N GLU A 6 -5.12 -9.82 2.98
CA GLU A 6 -5.89 -10.81 3.72
C GLU A 6 -5.81 -10.54 5.23
N PRO A 7 -6.84 -10.98 6.01
CA PRO A 7 -6.78 -10.94 7.46
C PRO A 7 -5.50 -11.56 7.98
N ARG A 8 -4.88 -10.95 8.99
CA ARG A 8 -3.66 -11.50 9.56
C ARG A 8 -3.98 -12.67 10.48
N THR A 9 -3.11 -13.67 10.47
CA THR A 9 -3.20 -14.84 11.37
C THR A 9 -2.42 -14.64 12.67
N ASP A 10 -1.74 -13.50 12.82
CA ASP A 10 -1.12 -13.07 14.07
C ASP A 10 -2.04 -12.08 14.82
N ASP A 11 -1.68 -11.72 16.06
CA ASP A 11 -2.47 -10.78 16.88
C ASP A 11 -2.38 -9.32 16.39
N ARG A 12 -1.91 -9.07 15.16
CA ARG A 12 -1.76 -7.72 14.61
C ARG A 12 -2.89 -7.40 13.64
N ARG A 13 -3.28 -6.14 13.61
CA ARG A 13 -4.24 -5.59 12.64
C ARG A 13 -3.51 -4.72 11.63
N TRP A 14 -3.99 -4.74 10.40
CA TRP A 14 -3.56 -3.78 9.39
C TRP A 14 -3.91 -2.36 9.81
N THR A 15 -2.98 -1.42 9.64
CA THR A 15 -3.19 -0.03 10.07
C THR A 15 -3.02 0.99 8.96
N ALA A 16 -2.15 0.73 7.98
CA ALA A 16 -1.90 1.67 6.89
C ALA A 16 -1.21 0.99 5.69
N VAL A 17 -1.36 1.63 4.53
CA VAL A 17 -0.51 1.46 3.35
C VAL A 17 0.04 2.84 2.97
N LEU A 18 1.35 2.94 2.79
CA LEU A 18 2.03 4.19 2.48
C LEU A 18 2.91 4.02 1.23
N SER A 19 2.98 5.05 0.39
CA SER A 19 3.89 5.09 -0.75
C SER A 19 5.08 6.00 -0.44
N SER A 20 6.30 5.56 -0.78
CA SER A 20 7.51 6.38 -0.67
C SER A 20 7.58 7.49 -1.71
N ALA A 21 6.87 7.33 -2.84
CA ALA A 21 6.83 8.30 -3.92
C ALA A 21 5.39 8.46 -4.46
N PRO A 22 4.52 9.19 -3.76
CA PRO A 22 3.13 9.40 -4.16
C PRO A 22 2.95 10.03 -5.54
N ALA A 23 3.96 10.74 -6.03
CA ALA A 23 3.99 11.31 -7.38
C ALA A 23 4.00 10.23 -8.48
N PHE A 24 4.51 9.03 -8.22
CA PHE A 24 4.51 7.91 -9.16
C PHE A 24 3.41 6.89 -8.84
N VAL A 25 3.26 6.53 -7.56
CA VAL A 25 2.24 5.58 -7.09
C VAL A 25 1.52 6.16 -5.89
N LEU A 26 0.28 6.60 -6.09
CA LEU A 26 -0.58 7.08 -5.02
C LEU A 26 -1.35 5.92 -4.39
N ALA A 27 -1.12 5.68 -3.09
CA ALA A 27 -1.98 4.84 -2.27
C ALA A 27 -3.13 5.68 -1.69
N SER A 28 -4.36 5.23 -1.88
CA SER A 28 -5.58 5.95 -1.48
C SER A 28 -6.71 4.99 -1.12
N GLY A 29 -7.81 5.51 -0.58
CA GLY A 29 -9.00 4.70 -0.29
C GLY A 29 -8.73 3.56 0.70
N TRP A 30 -7.85 3.80 1.68
CA TRP A 30 -7.55 2.82 2.73
C TRP A 30 -8.80 2.49 3.54
N ARG A 31 -9.08 1.21 3.69
CA ARG A 31 -10.10 0.71 4.63
C ARG A 31 -9.71 -0.66 5.17
N VAL A 32 -10.19 -0.97 6.37
CA VAL A 32 -10.12 -2.29 6.97
C VAL A 32 -11.56 -2.73 7.23
N ASP A 33 -11.94 -3.86 6.65
CA ASP A 33 -13.28 -4.43 6.78
C ASP A 33 -13.40 -5.23 8.09
N ALA A 34 -14.62 -5.55 8.50
CA ALA A 34 -14.89 -6.17 9.80
C ALA A 34 -14.25 -7.56 9.96
N ASP A 35 -14.04 -8.27 8.85
CA ASP A 35 -13.34 -9.56 8.78
C ASP A 35 -11.81 -9.41 8.93
N GLY A 36 -11.29 -8.18 9.01
CA GLY A 36 -9.86 -7.87 9.08
C GLY A 36 -9.18 -7.74 7.73
N THR A 37 -9.89 -7.93 6.62
CA THR A 37 -9.36 -7.69 5.28
C THR A 37 -9.12 -6.20 5.09
N ALA A 38 -7.94 -5.82 4.60
CA ALA A 38 -7.65 -4.42 4.28
C ALA A 38 -7.55 -4.18 2.79
N ARG A 39 -7.98 -3.00 2.34
CA ARG A 39 -8.02 -2.62 0.92
C ARG A 39 -7.45 -1.23 0.73
N ALA A 40 -6.64 -1.08 -0.31
CA ALA A 40 -6.15 0.21 -0.79
C ALA A 40 -6.24 0.29 -2.32
N SER A 41 -6.59 1.46 -2.84
CA SER A 41 -6.47 1.77 -4.26
C SER A 41 -5.05 2.26 -4.56
N LEU A 42 -4.42 1.67 -5.57
CA LEU A 42 -3.12 2.11 -6.10
C LEU A 42 -3.33 2.73 -7.49
N ARG A 43 -2.95 4.01 -7.61
CA ARG A 43 -3.00 4.77 -8.87
C ARG A 43 -1.58 5.10 -9.31
N CYS A 44 -1.21 4.66 -10.51
CA CYS A 44 0.09 4.93 -11.11
C CYS A 44 -0.01 6.15 -12.04
N ALA A 45 0.92 7.10 -11.93
CA ALA A 45 1.00 8.24 -12.84
C ALA A 45 1.67 7.80 -14.15
N GLY A 46 0.88 7.40 -15.14
CA GLY A 46 1.37 6.72 -16.36
C GLY A 46 2.24 7.56 -17.32
N THR A 47 2.33 8.88 -17.14
CA THR A 47 3.09 9.77 -18.04
C THR A 47 4.55 9.99 -17.63
N ARG A 48 4.93 9.65 -16.40
CA ARG A 48 6.32 9.70 -15.95
C ARG A 48 6.70 8.33 -15.39
N GLY A 49 7.68 7.70 -16.03
CA GLY A 49 8.28 6.49 -15.47
C GLY A 49 8.93 6.78 -14.11
N GLY A 50 9.01 5.77 -13.26
CA GLY A 50 9.63 5.90 -11.94
C GLY A 50 9.42 4.68 -11.07
N THR A 51 10.02 4.71 -9.88
CA THR A 51 9.92 3.62 -8.91
C THR A 51 9.31 4.11 -7.60
N ALA A 52 8.56 3.25 -6.92
CA ALA A 52 8.00 3.52 -5.61
C ALA A 52 8.03 2.27 -4.73
N GLN A 53 8.17 2.47 -3.43
CA GLN A 53 7.94 1.44 -2.43
C GLN A 53 6.57 1.66 -1.80
N VAL A 54 5.73 0.64 -1.87
CA VAL A 54 4.41 0.62 -1.21
C VAL A 54 4.51 -0.28 0.01
N THR A 55 4.42 0.32 1.19
CA THR A 55 4.67 -0.34 2.47
C THR A 55 3.37 -0.54 3.23
N ALA A 56 3.04 -1.79 3.54
CA ALA A 56 1.92 -2.14 4.41
C ALA A 56 2.40 -2.28 5.86
N ARG A 57 1.64 -1.70 6.79
CA ARG A 57 1.96 -1.71 8.22
C ARG A 57 0.88 -2.39 9.04
N ALA A 58 1.32 -3.05 10.11
CA ALA A 58 0.45 -3.72 11.06
C ALA A 58 0.91 -3.50 12.51
N LYS A 59 -0.02 -3.60 13.44
CA LYS A 59 0.22 -3.39 14.87
C LYS A 59 -0.74 -4.23 15.71
N ALA A 60 -0.28 -4.75 16.83
CA ALA A 60 -1.17 -5.32 17.84
C ALA A 60 -2.07 -4.20 18.42
N PRO A 61 -3.37 -4.46 18.66
CA PRO A 61 -4.34 -3.43 19.03
C PRO A 61 -3.96 -2.71 20.34
N ASP A 62 -3.49 -3.45 21.34
CA ASP A 62 -3.22 -2.91 22.69
C ASP A 62 -1.75 -2.53 22.91
N MET A 63 -0.89 -2.64 21.89
CA MET A 63 0.52 -2.28 22.00
C MET A 63 0.68 -0.76 21.93
N ALA A 64 1.50 -0.14 22.79
CA ALA A 64 1.89 1.26 22.62
C ALA A 64 2.93 1.42 21.49
N GLY A 65 2.96 2.58 20.83
CA GLY A 65 3.96 2.91 19.79
C GLY A 65 3.47 2.79 18.34
N ALA A 66 4.39 2.96 17.39
CA ALA A 66 4.07 2.99 15.96
C ALA A 66 3.83 1.60 15.37
N ALA A 67 3.00 1.53 14.33
CA ALA A 67 2.82 0.31 13.55
C ALA A 67 4.12 -0.07 12.83
N ARG A 68 4.41 -1.38 12.77
CA ARG A 68 5.61 -1.92 12.14
C ARG A 68 5.34 -2.26 10.68
N VAL A 69 6.38 -2.26 9.86
CA VAL A 69 6.31 -2.77 8.50
C VAL A 69 6.00 -4.26 8.55
N ALA A 70 4.95 -4.67 7.84
CA ALA A 70 4.61 -6.07 7.64
C ALA A 70 5.22 -6.59 6.34
N PHE A 71 5.10 -5.81 5.25
CA PHE A 71 5.82 -6.06 4.01
C PHE A 71 5.95 -4.77 3.18
N THR A 72 6.82 -4.82 2.19
CA THR A 72 7.02 -3.76 1.19
C THR A 72 6.89 -4.35 -0.19
N LEU A 73 6.06 -3.73 -1.04
CA LEU A 73 6.00 -4.00 -2.46
C LEU A 73 6.89 -2.98 -3.20
N HIS A 74 7.81 -3.47 -4.03
CA HIS A 74 8.52 -2.62 -4.98
C HIS A 74 7.69 -2.47 -6.25
N VAL A 75 7.47 -1.24 -6.70
CA VAL A 75 6.64 -0.95 -7.86
C VAL A 75 7.44 -0.14 -8.86
N ASP A 76 7.59 -0.69 -10.05
CA ASP A 76 8.13 -0.01 -11.22
C ASP A 76 6.97 0.50 -12.08
N VAL A 77 6.89 1.82 -12.25
CA VAL A 77 5.96 2.46 -13.16
C VAL A 77 6.70 2.69 -14.47
N LEU A 78 6.33 1.92 -15.49
CA LEU A 78 6.88 2.09 -16.83
C LEU A 78 6.11 3.19 -17.56
N PRO A 79 6.80 4.16 -18.18
CA PRO A 79 6.13 5.15 -19.00
C PRO A 79 5.53 4.43 -20.21
N TYR A 80 4.25 4.66 -20.49
CA TYR A 80 3.69 4.21 -21.75
C TYR A 80 4.26 5.11 -22.85
N PRO A 81 4.87 4.58 -23.93
CA PRO A 81 5.23 5.41 -25.06
C PRO A 81 3.93 5.93 -25.67
N THR A 82 3.65 7.22 -25.51
CA THR A 82 2.74 7.92 -26.40
C THR A 82 3.31 7.75 -27.81
N GLN A 83 2.64 6.96 -28.67
CA GLN A 83 2.93 7.02 -30.11
C GLN A 83 2.85 8.49 -30.53
N GLY A 84 3.90 8.93 -31.23
CA GLY A 84 4.05 10.29 -31.75
C GLY A 84 3.08 10.62 -32.86
#